data_AF-A0A4U6XC46-F1
#
_entry.id   AF-A0A4U6XC46-F1
#
_cell.length_a   1.000
_cell.length_b   1.000
_cell.length_c   1.000
_cell.angle_alpha   90.00
_cell.angle_beta   90.00
_cell.angle_gamma   90.00
#
_symmetry.space_group_name_H-M   'P 1'
#
loop_
_entity.id
_entity.type
_entity.pdbx_description
1 polymer ?
#
loop_
_entity_poly.entity_id
_entity_poly.type
_entity_poly.pdbx_seq_one_letter_code
_entity_poly.pdbx_strand_id
1 'polypeptide(L)'
;MATTNRLTEIVAEEDAALRVVSLEKLMDGDRSHIEHLLKACTELGFFYLDCRGGASGQVLIRDVQHMYDLATSFYDLPQDEKSEWLVDRDHDEHLLFEHPISKIADAASFPGPEVIASRLPLLKQAMSSLREISALILERLSNALELDEKLAYQQYHRKDAVCPTALGLLKYTIADHEPEKVGQIAHTDAGSLSIVFTEVAGLQVLKPNEDQWYYIAPKPGHAVVNVGDALRFISGGVLESSLHRIIPHKDEMGRHKYSIVYLLRPEMDAEFTDAEGVTWKGLEWTNKKHAVFRADAEEQALGTYLTGRDGIKIQSRAYNDVHLRFLPKGVHFRPSMPIKFRINQL
;
A
#
# COMPACT_ATOMS: atom_id res chain seq x y z
N MET A 1 13.24 -25.82 3.63
CA MET A 1 12.84 -25.71 5.05
C MET A 1 13.80 -24.86 5.90
N ALA A 2 15.03 -24.56 5.48
CA ALA A 2 15.98 -23.75 6.29
C ALA A 2 15.81 -22.22 6.18
N THR A 3 15.22 -21.69 5.10
CA THR A 3 15.05 -20.25 4.87
C THR A 3 13.89 -19.62 5.66
N THR A 4 12.89 -20.41 6.06
CA THR A 4 11.70 -19.91 6.76
C THR A 4 11.98 -19.44 8.18
N ASN A 5 13.00 -20.00 8.85
CA ASN A 5 13.34 -19.66 10.24
C ASN A 5 14.08 -18.32 10.36
N ARG A 6 14.93 -17.97 9.38
CA ARG A 6 15.80 -16.79 9.47
C ARG A 6 15.03 -15.48 9.52
N LEU A 7 13.98 -15.32 8.71
CA LEU A 7 13.19 -14.07 8.65
C LEU A 7 12.36 -13.81 9.92
N THR A 8 11.84 -14.86 10.54
CA THR A 8 11.12 -14.77 11.82
C THR A 8 12.08 -14.58 13.00
N GLU A 9 13.29 -15.14 12.95
CA GLU A 9 14.32 -14.93 13.97
C GLU A 9 14.86 -13.50 13.97
N ILE A 10 14.93 -12.85 12.79
CA ILE A 10 15.49 -11.49 12.62
C ILE A 10 14.78 -10.45 13.49
N VAL A 11 13.46 -10.54 13.66
CA VAL A 11 12.67 -9.52 14.40
C VAL A 11 12.12 -10.00 15.75
N ALA A 12 12.56 -11.17 16.25
CA ALA A 12 11.87 -11.88 17.32
C ALA A 12 11.67 -11.11 18.63
N GLU A 13 12.58 -10.17 18.99
CA GLU A 13 12.47 -9.35 20.21
C GLU A 13 11.53 -8.14 20.06
N GLU A 14 11.23 -7.71 18.83
CA GLU A 14 10.41 -6.53 18.52
C GLU A 14 9.28 -6.85 17.52
N ASP A 15 8.88 -8.12 17.40
CA ASP A 15 7.82 -8.54 16.48
C ASP A 15 6.45 -8.02 16.95
N ALA A 16 5.69 -7.46 16.01
CA ALA A 16 4.32 -7.03 16.23
C ALA A 16 3.39 -8.21 16.54
N ALA A 17 3.82 -9.44 16.25
CA ALA A 17 3.10 -10.69 16.53
C ALA A 17 1.68 -10.70 15.93
N LEU A 18 1.57 -10.31 14.65
CA LEU A 18 0.28 -10.18 13.98
C LEU A 18 -0.47 -11.51 13.92
N ARG A 19 -1.80 -11.42 14.01
CA ARG A 19 -2.70 -12.55 13.79
C ARG A 19 -2.57 -13.07 12.36
N VAL A 20 -2.73 -14.37 12.19
CA VAL A 20 -2.71 -15.02 10.86
C VAL A 20 -4.14 -15.41 10.49
N VAL A 21 -4.58 -14.97 9.33
CA VAL A 21 -5.88 -15.27 8.74
C VAL A 21 -5.65 -16.05 7.44
N SER A 22 -6.25 -17.22 7.28
CA SER A 22 -6.06 -18.06 6.09
C SER A 22 -7.03 -17.64 5.00
N LEU A 23 -6.51 -17.37 3.80
CA LEU A 23 -7.34 -17.02 2.64
C LEU A 23 -8.32 -18.15 2.28
N GLU A 24 -7.83 -19.39 2.22
CA GLU A 24 -8.65 -20.57 1.95
C GLU A 24 -9.79 -20.70 2.96
N LYS A 25 -9.49 -20.50 4.25
CA LYS A 25 -10.50 -20.57 5.31
C LYS A 25 -11.52 -19.42 5.25
N LEU A 26 -11.11 -18.22 4.85
CA LEU A 26 -12.07 -17.13 4.58
C LEU A 26 -13.00 -17.46 3.41
N MET A 27 -12.46 -18.06 2.34
CA MET A 27 -13.26 -18.51 1.19
C MET A 27 -14.30 -19.56 1.61
N ASP A 28 -13.90 -20.50 2.47
CA ASP A 28 -14.77 -21.56 3.02
C ASP A 28 -15.79 -21.04 4.05
N GLY A 29 -15.71 -19.77 4.46
CA GLY A 29 -16.58 -19.20 5.50
C GLY A 29 -16.28 -19.72 6.91
N ASP A 30 -15.03 -20.11 7.17
CA ASP A 30 -14.60 -20.62 8.48
C ASP A 30 -14.76 -19.55 9.57
N ARG A 31 -15.60 -19.86 10.57
CA ARG A 31 -15.95 -18.93 11.64
C ARG A 31 -14.75 -18.48 12.48
N SER A 32 -13.81 -19.38 12.76
CA SER A 32 -12.65 -19.05 13.59
C SER A 32 -11.73 -18.05 12.88
N HIS A 33 -11.51 -18.23 11.58
CA HIS A 33 -10.72 -17.29 10.79
C HIS A 33 -11.43 -15.95 10.56
N ILE A 34 -12.76 -15.94 10.45
CA ILE A 34 -13.55 -14.70 10.41
C ILE A 34 -13.45 -13.94 11.74
N GLU A 35 -13.52 -14.64 12.88
CA GLU A 35 -13.32 -14.02 14.20
C GLU A 35 -11.89 -13.48 14.38
N HIS A 36 -10.88 -14.19 13.89
CA HIS A 36 -9.49 -13.69 13.88
C HIS A 36 -9.33 -12.45 13.01
N LEU A 37 -9.97 -12.44 11.83
CA LEU A 37 -10.00 -11.29 10.93
C LEU A 37 -10.61 -10.08 11.62
N LEU A 38 -11.81 -10.24 12.19
CA LEU A 38 -12.51 -9.16 12.89
C LEU A 38 -11.65 -8.61 14.04
N LYS A 39 -11.13 -9.49 14.92
CA LYS A 39 -10.25 -9.07 16.03
C LYS A 39 -8.99 -8.34 15.55
N ALA A 40 -8.37 -8.81 14.48
CA ALA A 40 -7.18 -8.15 13.95
C ALA A 40 -7.50 -6.75 13.43
N CYS A 41 -8.61 -6.59 12.71
CA CYS A 41 -9.06 -5.31 12.18
C CYS A 41 -9.54 -4.33 13.26
N THR A 42 -10.14 -4.81 14.36
CA THR A 42 -10.64 -3.94 15.45
C THR A 42 -9.58 -3.58 16.49
N GLU A 43 -8.54 -4.40 16.67
CA GLU A 43 -7.53 -4.15 17.72
C GLU A 43 -6.30 -3.41 17.21
N LEU A 44 -5.76 -3.82 16.05
CA LEU A 44 -4.52 -3.24 15.51
C LEU A 44 -4.71 -2.74 14.08
N GLY A 45 -5.68 -3.27 13.33
CA GLY A 45 -5.80 -2.97 11.92
C GLY A 45 -4.79 -3.68 11.04
N PHE A 46 -3.96 -4.59 11.57
CA PHE A 46 -2.94 -5.35 10.84
C PHE A 46 -3.06 -6.85 11.06
N PHE A 47 -2.89 -7.63 9.99
CA PHE A 47 -2.82 -9.09 10.05
C PHE A 47 -1.96 -9.68 8.93
N TYR A 48 -1.53 -10.93 9.10
CA TYR A 48 -1.03 -11.74 7.99
C TYR A 48 -2.20 -12.43 7.30
N LEU A 49 -2.27 -12.31 5.97
CA LEU A 49 -3.09 -13.18 5.14
C LEU A 49 -2.23 -14.35 4.64
N ASP A 50 -2.53 -15.57 5.09
CA ASP A 50 -1.87 -16.78 4.62
C ASP A 50 -2.46 -17.21 3.27
N CYS A 51 -1.66 -17.05 2.22
CA CYS A 51 -2.03 -17.31 0.83
C CYS A 51 -1.55 -18.70 0.34
N ARG A 52 -1.01 -19.56 1.21
CA ARG A 52 -0.43 -20.85 0.80
C ARG A 52 -1.47 -21.91 0.47
N GLY A 53 -2.66 -21.80 1.05
CA GLY A 53 -3.80 -22.71 0.86
C GLY A 53 -4.66 -22.35 -0.36
N GLY A 54 -5.38 -23.34 -0.89
CA GLY A 54 -6.31 -23.18 -2.01
C GLY A 54 -5.69 -22.83 -3.36
N ALA A 55 -6.47 -23.00 -4.43
CA ALA A 55 -6.04 -22.68 -5.79
C ALA A 55 -5.81 -21.16 -5.99
N SER A 56 -6.68 -20.32 -5.44
CA SER A 56 -6.56 -18.86 -5.53
C SER A 56 -5.29 -18.34 -4.84
N GLY A 57 -4.94 -18.91 -3.69
CA GLY A 57 -3.71 -18.57 -2.96
C GLY A 57 -2.44 -18.95 -3.74
N GLN A 58 -2.42 -20.16 -4.32
CA GLN A 58 -1.30 -20.62 -5.14
C GLN A 58 -1.10 -19.77 -6.41
N VAL A 59 -2.19 -19.40 -7.07
CA VAL A 59 -2.15 -18.47 -8.22
C VAL A 59 -1.59 -17.12 -7.80
N LEU A 60 -2.07 -16.56 -6.69
CA LEU A 60 -1.60 -15.27 -6.19
C LEU A 60 -0.12 -15.30 -5.84
N ILE A 61 0.36 -16.32 -5.11
CA ILE A 61 1.78 -16.45 -4.76
C ILE A 61 2.65 -16.51 -6.02
N ARG A 62 2.26 -17.31 -7.02
CA ARG A 62 2.98 -17.41 -8.29
C ARG A 62 3.01 -16.05 -9.00
N ASP A 63 1.88 -15.37 -9.07
CA ASP A 63 1.79 -14.07 -9.74
C ASP A 63 2.62 -13.00 -9.01
N VAL A 64 2.66 -13.03 -7.67
CA VAL A 64 3.54 -12.18 -6.85
C VAL A 64 5.01 -12.45 -7.14
N GLN A 65 5.43 -13.72 -7.27
CA GLN A 65 6.80 -14.03 -7.65
C GLN A 65 7.16 -13.44 -9.01
N HIS A 66 6.29 -13.60 -10.01
CA HIS A 66 6.52 -12.99 -11.32
C HIS A 66 6.51 -11.46 -11.28
N MET A 67 5.77 -10.84 -10.35
CA MET A 67 5.82 -9.40 -10.13
C MET A 67 7.13 -8.95 -9.48
N TYR A 68 7.77 -9.75 -8.63
CA TYR A 68 9.14 -9.47 -8.17
C TYR A 68 10.16 -9.55 -9.30
N ASP A 69 10.06 -10.55 -10.17
CA ASP A 69 10.93 -10.68 -11.34
C ASP A 69 10.74 -9.48 -12.29
N LEU A 70 9.49 -9.05 -12.48
CA LEU A 70 9.14 -7.86 -13.24
C LEU A 70 9.70 -6.59 -12.60
N ALA A 71 9.53 -6.41 -11.29
CA ALA A 71 10.07 -5.25 -10.57
C ALA A 71 11.58 -5.18 -10.76
N THR A 72 12.29 -6.28 -10.55
CA THR A 72 13.75 -6.37 -10.76
C THR A 72 14.11 -5.95 -12.19
N SER A 73 13.46 -6.54 -13.18
CA SER A 73 13.71 -6.25 -14.60
C SER A 73 13.41 -4.79 -14.98
N PHE A 74 12.38 -4.18 -14.38
CA PHE A 74 12.05 -2.77 -14.59
C PHE A 74 13.10 -1.84 -13.96
N TYR A 75 13.54 -2.14 -12.74
CA TYR A 75 14.51 -1.30 -12.03
C TYR A 75 15.95 -1.43 -12.55
N ASP A 76 16.23 -2.45 -13.35
CA ASP A 76 17.48 -2.64 -14.10
C ASP A 76 17.51 -1.86 -15.44
N LEU A 77 16.39 -1.24 -15.84
CA LEU A 77 16.36 -0.38 -17.03
C LEU A 77 17.25 0.87 -16.87
N PRO A 78 17.72 1.45 -17.99
CA PRO A 78 18.37 2.76 -17.99
C PRO A 78 17.56 3.83 -17.25
N GLN A 79 18.26 4.75 -16.57
CA GLN A 79 17.66 5.79 -15.73
C GLN A 79 16.62 6.64 -16.47
N ASP A 80 16.94 7.05 -17.69
CA ASP A 80 16.08 7.84 -18.56
C ASP A 80 14.79 7.09 -18.93
N GLU A 81 14.85 5.78 -19.14
CA GLU A 81 13.67 4.96 -19.43
C GLU A 81 12.73 4.80 -18.22
N LYS A 82 13.28 4.51 -17.03
CA LYS A 82 12.45 4.30 -15.82
C LYS A 82 11.94 5.60 -15.20
N SER A 83 12.71 6.69 -15.24
CA SER A 83 12.36 7.97 -14.59
C SER A 83 11.04 8.58 -15.09
N GLU A 84 10.64 8.31 -16.33
CA GLU A 84 9.34 8.76 -16.85
C GLU A 84 8.13 8.06 -16.21
N TRP A 85 8.35 6.90 -15.60
CA TRP A 85 7.31 6.02 -15.04
C TRP A 85 7.27 6.00 -13.51
N LEU A 86 8.28 6.57 -12.88
CA LEU A 86 8.39 6.62 -11.42
C LEU A 86 7.58 7.79 -10.86
N VAL A 87 6.93 7.53 -9.72
CA VAL A 87 6.20 8.57 -8.96
C VAL A 87 7.17 9.45 -8.16
N ASP A 88 8.26 8.87 -7.66
CA ASP A 88 9.41 9.61 -7.12
C ASP A 88 10.56 9.52 -8.13
N ARG A 89 10.71 10.59 -8.93
CA ARG A 89 11.71 10.66 -10.01
C ARG A 89 13.12 10.92 -9.51
N ASP A 90 13.25 11.42 -8.28
CA ASP A 90 14.54 11.84 -7.72
C ASP A 90 15.27 10.68 -7.03
N HIS A 91 14.55 9.62 -6.65
CA HIS A 91 15.09 8.53 -5.81
C HIS A 91 14.87 7.11 -6.37
N ASP A 92 14.26 6.95 -7.55
CA ASP A 92 13.97 5.63 -8.15
C ASP A 92 13.14 4.68 -7.28
N GLU A 93 12.29 5.20 -6.39
CA GLU A 93 11.78 4.36 -5.32
C GLU A 93 10.49 3.63 -5.71
N HIS A 94 9.61 4.23 -6.51
CA HIS A 94 8.23 3.74 -6.63
C HIS A 94 7.65 3.79 -8.05
N LEU A 95 7.30 2.61 -8.58
CA LEU A 95 6.39 2.47 -9.71
C LEU A 95 4.98 2.17 -9.20
N LEU A 96 4.01 3.03 -9.53
CA LEU A 96 2.61 2.89 -9.13
C LEU A 96 1.69 2.88 -10.36
N PHE A 97 0.82 1.88 -10.42
CA PHE A 97 -0.18 1.73 -11.46
C PHE A 97 -1.57 2.08 -10.92
N GLU A 98 -2.02 3.31 -11.17
CA GLU A 98 -3.29 3.85 -10.66
C GLU A 98 -4.43 3.75 -11.67
N HIS A 99 -5.03 2.56 -11.85
CA HIS A 99 -6.25 2.38 -12.66
C HIS A 99 -6.19 2.66 -14.20
N PRO A 100 -5.06 2.80 -14.93
CA PRO A 100 -5.09 2.66 -16.39
C PRO A 100 -4.82 1.23 -16.85
N ILE A 101 -4.11 0.39 -16.08
CA ILE A 101 -3.70 -0.96 -16.53
C ILE A 101 -4.88 -1.82 -16.97
N SER A 102 -5.99 -1.78 -16.23
CA SER A 102 -7.20 -2.53 -16.56
C SER A 102 -7.87 -2.06 -17.86
N LYS A 103 -7.63 -0.80 -18.26
CA LYS A 103 -8.20 -0.16 -19.46
C LYS A 103 -7.28 -0.25 -20.69
N ILE A 104 -6.00 -0.52 -20.51
CA ILE A 104 -5.07 -0.75 -21.63
C ILE A 104 -5.44 -2.07 -22.27
N ALA A 105 -5.74 -2.10 -23.58
CA ALA A 105 -6.30 -3.29 -24.22
C ALA A 105 -5.30 -4.45 -24.24
N ASP A 106 -4.07 -4.16 -24.66
CA ASP A 106 -3.02 -5.14 -24.95
C ASP A 106 -1.62 -4.53 -24.75
N ALA A 107 -0.59 -5.37 -24.90
CA ALA A 107 0.80 -4.94 -24.79
C ALA A 107 1.17 -3.86 -25.82
N ALA A 108 0.64 -3.94 -27.05
CA ALA A 108 0.97 -3.02 -28.13
C ALA A 108 0.45 -1.58 -27.88
N SER A 109 -0.60 -1.45 -27.07
CA SER A 109 -1.18 -0.17 -26.66
C SER A 109 -0.64 0.35 -25.33
N PHE A 110 0.27 -0.37 -24.67
CA PHE A 110 0.92 0.10 -23.45
C PHE A 110 1.94 1.21 -23.77
N PRO A 111 1.81 2.43 -23.18
CA PRO A 111 2.66 3.56 -23.58
C PRO A 111 4.08 3.54 -22.98
N GLY A 112 4.48 2.47 -22.28
CA GLY A 112 5.72 2.40 -21.50
C GLY A 112 6.67 1.27 -21.87
N PRO A 113 7.63 0.94 -20.98
CA PRO A 113 8.71 0.00 -21.29
C PRO A 113 8.17 -1.38 -21.66
N GLU A 114 8.82 -2.02 -22.63
CA GLU A 114 8.45 -3.36 -23.13
C GLU A 114 8.42 -4.42 -22.01
N VAL A 115 9.25 -4.25 -20.98
CA VAL A 115 9.26 -5.13 -19.81
C VAL A 115 7.92 -5.12 -19.06
N ILE A 116 7.24 -3.98 -18.99
CA ILE A 116 5.89 -3.88 -18.41
C ILE A 116 4.84 -4.32 -19.44
N ALA A 117 4.95 -3.87 -20.69
CA ALA A 117 4.01 -4.19 -21.76
C ALA A 117 3.82 -5.71 -21.92
N SER A 118 4.93 -6.44 -22.01
CA SER A 118 4.94 -7.91 -22.15
C SER A 118 4.43 -8.66 -20.92
N ARG A 119 4.25 -7.97 -19.78
CA ARG A 119 3.70 -8.52 -18.52
C ARG A 119 2.35 -7.92 -18.15
N LEU A 120 1.72 -7.15 -19.03
CA LEU A 120 0.40 -6.57 -18.78
C LEU A 120 -0.68 -7.61 -18.41
N PRO A 121 -0.75 -8.81 -19.04
CA PRO A 121 -1.71 -9.84 -18.63
C PRO A 121 -1.52 -10.31 -17.18
N LEU A 122 -0.27 -10.45 -16.73
CA LEU A 122 0.07 -10.79 -15.34
C LEU A 122 -0.44 -9.71 -14.38
N LEU A 123 -0.14 -8.44 -14.66
CA LEU A 123 -0.54 -7.32 -13.80
C LEU A 123 -2.07 -7.23 -13.70
N LYS A 124 -2.78 -7.39 -14.82
CA LYS A 124 -4.26 -7.42 -14.83
C LYS A 124 -4.82 -8.58 -14.01
N GLN A 125 -4.25 -9.77 -14.15
CA GLN A 125 -4.68 -10.95 -13.40
C GLN A 125 -4.46 -10.74 -11.88
N ALA A 126 -3.26 -10.31 -11.49
CA ALA A 126 -2.92 -10.04 -10.11
C ALA A 126 -3.86 -8.99 -9.49
N MET A 127 -4.11 -7.86 -10.20
CA MET A 127 -5.06 -6.84 -9.73
C MET A 127 -6.48 -7.38 -9.58
N SER A 128 -6.93 -8.28 -10.46
CA SER A 128 -8.25 -8.89 -10.35
C SER A 128 -8.34 -9.81 -9.13
N SER A 129 -7.35 -10.68 -8.93
CA SER A 129 -7.30 -11.59 -7.78
C SER A 129 -7.23 -10.81 -6.45
N LEU A 130 -6.38 -9.78 -6.38
CA LEU A 130 -6.27 -8.93 -5.19
C LEU A 130 -7.57 -8.19 -4.90
N ARG A 131 -8.27 -7.71 -5.93
CA ARG A 131 -9.60 -7.09 -5.75
C ARG A 131 -10.62 -8.08 -5.19
N GLU A 132 -10.68 -9.29 -5.73
CA GLU A 132 -11.61 -10.33 -5.28
C GLU A 132 -11.34 -10.74 -3.83
N ILE A 133 -10.07 -10.85 -3.45
CA ILE A 133 -9.64 -11.11 -2.07
C ILE A 133 -10.05 -9.95 -1.15
N SER A 134 -9.84 -8.70 -1.56
CA SER A 134 -10.25 -7.56 -0.75
C SER A 134 -11.77 -7.49 -0.59
N ALA A 135 -12.54 -7.75 -1.66
CA ALA A 135 -14.00 -7.81 -1.59
C ALA A 135 -14.48 -8.91 -0.63
N LEU A 136 -13.85 -10.09 -0.67
CA LEU A 136 -14.11 -11.18 0.27
C LEU A 136 -13.83 -10.75 1.72
N ILE A 137 -12.68 -10.12 1.99
CA ILE A 137 -12.34 -9.62 3.33
C ILE A 137 -13.41 -8.65 3.83
N LEU A 138 -13.81 -7.68 3.01
CA LEU A 138 -14.83 -6.68 3.35
C LEU A 138 -16.21 -7.31 3.58
N GLU A 139 -16.60 -8.30 2.77
CA GLU A 139 -17.84 -9.04 2.95
C GLU A 139 -17.83 -9.84 4.26
N ARG A 140 -16.71 -10.52 4.58
CA ARG A 140 -16.58 -11.29 5.83
C ARG A 140 -16.64 -10.38 7.05
N LEU A 141 -16.03 -9.20 7.00
CA LEU A 141 -16.14 -8.18 8.06
C LEU A 141 -17.57 -7.67 8.22
N SER A 142 -18.23 -7.31 7.11
CA SER A 142 -19.62 -6.81 7.12
C SER A 142 -20.58 -7.83 7.71
N ASN A 143 -20.44 -9.11 7.32
CA ASN A 143 -21.29 -10.19 7.82
C ASN A 143 -21.02 -10.46 9.30
N ALA A 144 -19.75 -10.44 9.73
CA ALA A 144 -19.39 -10.67 11.14
C ALA A 144 -19.87 -9.55 12.07
N LEU A 145 -20.03 -8.33 11.55
CA LEU A 145 -20.61 -7.18 12.24
C LEU A 145 -22.12 -7.06 12.04
N GLU A 146 -22.75 -8.04 11.36
CA GLU A 146 -24.19 -8.07 11.08
C GLU A 146 -24.70 -6.77 10.43
N LEU A 147 -23.90 -6.18 9.54
CA LEU A 147 -24.26 -4.93 8.89
C LEU A 147 -25.43 -5.12 7.93
N ASP A 148 -26.33 -4.14 7.91
CA ASP A 148 -27.32 -4.02 6.86
C ASP A 148 -26.64 -3.96 5.48
N GLU A 149 -27.27 -4.54 4.45
CA GLU A 149 -26.72 -4.63 3.10
C GLU A 149 -26.27 -3.26 2.54
N LYS A 150 -26.98 -2.19 2.89
CA LYS A 150 -26.67 -0.81 2.47
C LYS A 150 -25.44 -0.21 3.15
N LEU A 151 -25.06 -0.74 4.31
CA LEU A 151 -23.91 -0.32 5.10
C LEU A 151 -22.71 -1.25 4.93
N ALA A 152 -22.88 -2.34 4.18
CA ALA A 152 -21.83 -3.33 3.99
C ALA A 152 -20.62 -2.71 3.27
N TYR A 153 -19.42 -2.96 3.81
CA TYR A 153 -18.19 -2.28 3.41
C TYR A 153 -17.83 -2.51 1.94
N GLN A 154 -18.17 -3.68 1.37
CA GLN A 154 -17.94 -3.97 -0.05
C GLN A 154 -18.76 -3.06 -1.00
N GLN A 155 -19.81 -2.39 -0.52
CA GLN A 155 -20.62 -1.47 -1.34
C GLN A 155 -19.87 -0.20 -1.75
N TYR A 156 -18.75 0.11 -1.08
CA TYR A 156 -17.86 1.23 -1.39
C TYR A 156 -16.82 0.89 -2.48
N HIS A 157 -16.84 -0.35 -2.98
CA HIS A 157 -15.82 -0.94 -3.85
C HIS A 157 -16.43 -1.77 -5.00
N ARG A 158 -17.49 -1.29 -5.63
CA ARG A 158 -18.21 -1.99 -6.70
C ARG A 158 -17.31 -2.24 -7.90
N LYS A 159 -17.48 -3.43 -8.50
CA LYS A 159 -16.63 -3.97 -9.56
C LYS A 159 -16.45 -3.06 -10.78
N ASP A 160 -17.51 -2.36 -11.19
CA ASP A 160 -17.52 -1.58 -12.43
C ASP A 160 -17.36 -0.08 -12.21
N ALA A 161 -17.23 0.33 -10.95
CA ALA A 161 -17.07 1.72 -10.60
C ALA A 161 -15.62 2.20 -10.70
N VAL A 162 -15.46 3.49 -10.94
CA VAL A 162 -14.14 4.11 -11.07
C VAL A 162 -13.57 4.35 -9.69
N CYS A 163 -12.39 3.84 -9.41
CA CYS A 163 -11.69 4.04 -8.14
C CYS A 163 -10.21 4.38 -8.37
N PRO A 164 -9.55 5.08 -7.44
CA PRO A 164 -8.13 5.37 -7.52
C PRO A 164 -7.26 4.22 -7.00
N THR A 165 -7.75 2.98 -7.00
CA THR A 165 -7.00 1.80 -6.52
C THR A 165 -5.69 1.63 -7.31
N ALA A 166 -4.61 1.30 -6.58
CA ALA A 166 -3.26 1.25 -7.14
C ALA A 166 -2.58 -0.09 -6.88
N LEU A 167 -1.78 -0.56 -7.84
CA LEU A 167 -0.80 -1.62 -7.66
C LEU A 167 0.60 -1.01 -7.77
N GLY A 168 1.45 -1.23 -6.78
CA GLY A 168 2.82 -0.71 -6.73
C GLY A 168 3.86 -1.81 -6.77
N LEU A 169 4.89 -1.59 -7.58
CA LEU A 169 6.16 -2.32 -7.54
C LEU A 169 7.18 -1.36 -6.92
N LEU A 170 7.49 -1.53 -5.64
CA LEU A 170 8.30 -0.59 -4.88
C LEU A 170 9.72 -1.12 -4.71
N LYS A 171 10.72 -0.26 -4.86
CA LYS A 171 12.12 -0.50 -4.54
C LYS A 171 12.58 0.52 -3.51
N TYR A 172 13.11 0.05 -2.40
CA TYR A 172 13.62 0.95 -1.37
C TYR A 172 15.13 1.14 -1.53
N THR A 173 15.59 2.36 -1.26
CA THR A 173 17.01 2.69 -1.21
C THR A 173 17.71 1.78 -0.19
N ILE A 174 18.93 1.36 -0.52
CA ILE A 174 19.74 0.52 0.36
C ILE A 174 20.13 1.36 1.58
N ALA A 175 19.85 0.86 2.78
CA ALA A 175 20.36 1.45 3.99
C ALA A 175 21.81 1.00 4.21
N ASP A 176 22.75 1.91 3.95
CA ASP A 176 24.18 1.65 4.12
C ASP A 176 24.70 2.09 5.50
N HIS A 177 24.26 3.25 6.02
CA HIS A 177 24.83 3.84 7.25
C HIS A 177 23.83 4.48 8.23
N GLU A 178 22.60 4.85 7.80
CA GLU A 178 21.60 5.55 8.65
C GLU A 178 20.16 5.08 8.31
N PRO A 179 19.73 3.90 8.77
CA PRO A 179 18.43 3.30 8.38
C PRO A 179 17.23 4.15 8.80
N GLU A 180 17.31 4.91 9.88
CA GLU A 180 16.27 5.85 10.31
C GLU A 180 16.06 7.04 9.36
N LYS A 181 17.02 7.33 8.47
CA LYS A 181 16.90 8.35 7.42
C LYS A 181 16.46 7.76 6.08
N VAL A 182 16.45 6.44 5.95
CA VAL A 182 16.16 5.72 4.71
C VAL A 182 14.85 4.94 4.89
N GLY A 183 13.81 5.32 4.15
CA GLY A 183 12.53 4.62 4.20
C GLY A 183 11.33 5.55 4.10
N GLN A 184 10.20 5.10 4.63
CA GLN A 184 8.94 5.84 4.64
C GLN A 184 8.61 6.31 6.06
N ILE A 185 8.30 7.60 6.19
CA ILE A 185 7.91 8.23 7.45
C ILE A 185 6.65 7.60 8.05
N ALA A 186 6.39 7.86 9.33
CA ALA A 186 5.18 7.40 10.00
C ALA A 186 3.92 7.95 9.34
N HIS A 187 3.01 7.07 8.92
CA HIS A 187 1.74 7.44 8.30
C HIS A 187 0.66 6.38 8.53
N THR A 188 -0.57 6.75 8.22
CA THR A 188 -1.67 5.82 7.92
C THR A 188 -1.98 5.83 6.44
N ASP A 189 -2.56 4.74 5.93
CA ASP A 189 -2.92 4.63 4.51
C ASP A 189 -4.25 5.32 4.21
N ALA A 190 -4.32 6.01 3.06
CA ALA A 190 -5.53 6.74 2.66
C ALA A 190 -6.73 5.82 2.38
N GLY A 191 -6.48 4.60 1.89
CA GLY A 191 -7.48 3.72 1.31
C GLY A 191 -8.29 2.93 2.33
N SER A 192 -8.91 1.85 1.85
CA SER A 192 -9.67 0.93 2.70
C SER A 192 -8.81 -0.22 3.20
N LEU A 193 -8.05 -0.86 2.30
CA LEU A 193 -7.15 -1.97 2.62
C LEU A 193 -5.86 -1.83 1.81
N SER A 194 -4.74 -2.11 2.46
CA SER A 194 -3.44 -2.29 1.81
C SER A 194 -3.02 -3.75 1.94
N ILE A 195 -2.64 -4.38 0.84
CA ILE A 195 -2.13 -5.76 0.81
C ILE A 195 -0.68 -5.69 0.32
N VAL A 196 0.26 -6.06 1.18
CA VAL A 196 1.69 -5.90 0.96
C VAL A 196 2.39 -7.26 0.99
N PHE A 197 3.13 -7.55 -0.08
CA PHE A 197 4.09 -8.64 -0.12
C PHE A 197 5.50 -8.05 -0.05
N THR A 198 6.32 -8.58 0.86
CA THR A 198 7.73 -8.23 0.95
C THR A 198 8.54 -9.41 1.46
N GLU A 199 9.82 -9.47 1.08
CA GLU A 199 10.76 -10.53 1.48
C GLU A 199 11.88 -10.02 2.40
N VAL A 200 11.92 -8.70 2.65
CA VAL A 200 12.97 -8.04 3.42
C VAL A 200 12.34 -7.21 4.52
N ALA A 201 12.82 -7.38 5.75
CA ALA A 201 12.26 -6.73 6.92
C ALA A 201 12.47 -5.20 6.88
N GLY A 202 11.50 -4.47 7.44
CA GLY A 202 11.61 -3.03 7.60
C GLY A 202 10.28 -2.32 7.87
N LEU A 203 9.16 -2.98 7.58
CA LEU A 203 7.85 -2.46 7.98
C LEU A 203 7.73 -2.50 9.51
N GLN A 204 7.35 -1.36 10.09
CA GLN A 204 7.05 -1.23 11.52
C GLN A 204 5.63 -0.68 11.71
N VAL A 205 4.98 -1.10 12.80
CA VAL A 205 3.67 -0.60 13.23
C VAL A 205 3.75 -0.09 14.66
N LEU A 206 3.03 0.99 14.94
CA LEU A 206 2.81 1.52 16.28
C LEU A 206 1.47 0.99 16.79
N LYS A 207 1.51 0.13 17.82
CA LYS A 207 0.29 -0.42 18.42
C LYS A 207 -0.54 0.71 19.06
N PRO A 208 -1.89 0.62 19.07
CA PRO A 208 -2.72 1.58 19.77
C PRO A 208 -2.34 1.69 21.24
N ASN A 209 -2.28 2.93 21.74
CA ASN A 209 -1.94 3.25 23.14
C ASN A 209 -0.52 2.85 23.58
N GLU A 210 0.39 2.61 22.64
CA GLU A 210 1.81 2.37 22.91
C GLU A 210 2.68 3.43 22.23
N ASP A 211 3.88 3.66 22.78
CA ASP A 211 4.90 4.57 22.24
C ASP A 211 6.04 3.82 21.52
N GLN A 212 6.01 2.49 21.54
CA GLN A 212 7.02 1.63 20.94
C GLN A 212 6.59 1.14 19.56
N TRP A 213 7.53 1.21 18.61
CA TRP A 213 7.39 0.64 17.27
C TRP A 213 7.77 -0.84 17.27
N TYR A 214 6.99 -1.65 16.58
CA TYR A 214 7.23 -3.08 16.41
C TYR A 214 7.45 -3.41 14.96
N TYR A 215 8.46 -4.23 14.66
CA TYR A 215 8.69 -4.76 13.34
C TYR A 215 7.64 -5.79 12.95
N ILE A 216 7.33 -5.86 11.65
CA ILE A 216 6.49 -6.90 11.07
C ILE A 216 7.40 -7.80 10.23
N ALA A 217 7.60 -9.04 10.69
CA ALA A 217 8.44 -10.01 9.98
C ALA A 217 7.87 -10.31 8.58
N PRO A 218 8.68 -10.31 7.52
CA PRO A 218 8.29 -10.94 6.27
C PRO A 218 8.02 -12.43 6.48
N LYS A 219 6.91 -12.96 5.95
CA LYS A 219 6.58 -14.39 6.03
C LYS A 219 6.37 -14.96 4.62
N PRO A 220 7.17 -15.95 4.19
CA PRO A 220 6.99 -16.56 2.88
C PRO A 220 5.56 -17.07 2.67
N GLY A 221 4.96 -16.74 1.52
CA GLY A 221 3.59 -17.11 1.17
C GLY A 221 2.49 -16.36 1.93
N HIS A 222 2.83 -15.29 2.68
CA HIS A 222 1.86 -14.44 3.35
C HIS A 222 1.94 -13.02 2.82
N ALA A 223 0.79 -12.34 2.78
CA ALA A 223 0.74 -10.88 2.71
C ALA A 223 0.62 -10.30 4.12
N VAL A 224 1.14 -9.09 4.32
CA VAL A 224 0.72 -8.21 5.41
C VAL A 224 -0.45 -7.39 4.89
N VAL A 225 -1.57 -7.40 5.60
CA VAL A 225 -2.75 -6.61 5.26
C VAL A 225 -3.00 -5.60 6.36
N ASN A 226 -3.29 -4.36 5.98
CA ASN A 226 -3.74 -3.35 6.91
C ASN A 226 -4.99 -2.59 6.47
N VAL A 227 -5.77 -2.19 7.45
CA VAL A 227 -6.91 -1.28 7.30
C VAL A 227 -6.37 0.14 7.14
N GLY A 228 -6.95 0.89 6.21
CA GLY A 228 -6.66 2.30 5.99
C GLY A 228 -7.76 3.23 6.49
N ASP A 229 -7.50 4.53 6.37
CA ASP A 229 -8.35 5.59 6.91
C ASP A 229 -9.77 5.57 6.36
N ALA A 230 -9.94 5.33 5.05
CA ALA A 230 -11.27 5.31 4.46
C ALA A 230 -12.14 4.20 5.07
N LEU A 231 -11.60 3.00 5.28
CA LEU A 231 -12.36 1.91 5.90
C LEU A 231 -12.60 2.16 7.39
N ARG A 232 -11.64 2.77 8.10
CA ARG A 232 -11.86 3.25 9.48
C ARG A 232 -13.05 4.21 9.53
N PHE A 233 -13.12 5.20 8.63
CA PHE A 233 -14.22 6.15 8.55
C PHE A 233 -15.55 5.50 8.16
N ILE A 234 -15.55 4.65 7.12
CA ILE A 234 -16.73 3.88 6.69
C ILE A 234 -17.29 3.02 7.84
N SER A 235 -16.40 2.46 8.66
CA SER A 235 -16.78 1.64 9.82
C SER A 235 -17.23 2.45 11.04
N GLY A 236 -17.22 3.78 10.99
CA GLY A 236 -17.50 4.63 12.14
C GLY A 236 -16.46 4.50 13.26
N GLY A 237 -15.21 4.17 12.90
CA GLY A 237 -14.11 3.96 13.85
C GLY A 237 -14.07 2.58 14.51
N VAL A 238 -14.90 1.62 14.07
CA VAL A 238 -14.87 0.24 14.59
C VAL A 238 -13.60 -0.50 14.15
N LEU A 239 -13.14 -0.27 12.92
CA LEU A 239 -11.92 -0.87 12.37
C LEU A 239 -10.77 0.14 12.44
N GLU A 240 -9.58 -0.32 12.83
CA GLU A 240 -8.48 0.59 13.15
C GLU A 240 -7.50 0.80 12.00
N SER A 241 -7.14 2.06 11.76
CA SER A 241 -6.10 2.46 10.83
C SER A 241 -4.86 2.82 11.64
N SER A 242 -3.89 1.90 11.69
CA SER A 242 -2.71 2.06 12.54
C SER A 242 -1.55 2.73 11.83
N LEU A 243 -0.84 3.55 12.60
CA LEU A 243 0.41 4.17 12.20
C LEU A 243 1.44 3.11 11.89
N HIS A 244 2.06 3.25 10.72
CA HIS A 244 3.14 2.40 10.28
C HIS A 244 4.22 3.24 9.60
N ARG A 245 5.43 2.69 9.54
CA ARG A 245 6.59 3.31 8.89
C ARG A 245 7.47 2.22 8.29
N ILE A 246 8.43 2.61 7.46
CA ILE A 246 9.44 1.70 6.93
C ILE A 246 10.81 2.17 7.40
N ILE A 247 11.45 1.38 8.25
CA ILE A 247 12.84 1.55 8.67
C ILE A 247 13.54 0.21 8.43
N PRO A 248 14.53 0.13 7.52
CA PRO A 248 15.27 -1.10 7.25
C PRO A 248 15.77 -1.76 8.52
N HIS A 249 15.59 -3.08 8.61
CA HIS A 249 16.09 -3.81 9.78
C HIS A 249 17.61 -3.93 9.73
N LYS A 250 18.28 -3.83 10.89
CA LYS A 250 19.76 -3.87 11.00
C LYS A 250 20.39 -5.10 10.34
N ASP A 251 19.73 -6.26 10.43
CA ASP A 251 20.23 -7.52 9.86
C ASP A 251 19.96 -7.66 8.36
N GLU A 252 19.26 -6.69 7.77
CA GLU A 252 18.92 -6.62 6.34
C GLU A 252 19.62 -5.44 5.63
N MET A 253 20.54 -4.75 6.31
CA MET A 253 21.37 -3.69 5.73
C MET A 253 22.12 -4.19 4.48
N GLY A 254 22.26 -3.33 3.48
CA GLY A 254 22.91 -3.69 2.21
C GLY A 254 22.04 -4.49 1.23
N ARG A 255 20.84 -4.94 1.60
CA ARG A 255 19.94 -5.67 0.69
C ARG A 255 18.98 -4.74 -0.04
N HIS A 256 18.75 -5.03 -1.32
CA HIS A 256 17.61 -4.45 -2.03
C HIS A 256 16.30 -4.98 -1.43
N LYS A 257 15.44 -4.05 -1.00
CA LYS A 257 14.08 -4.36 -0.56
C LYS A 257 13.12 -4.03 -1.69
N TYR A 258 12.40 -5.05 -2.15
CA TYR A 258 11.26 -4.90 -3.03
C TYR A 258 9.96 -5.17 -2.27
N SER A 259 8.92 -4.43 -2.60
CA SER A 259 7.57 -4.68 -2.11
C SER A 259 6.55 -4.60 -3.24
N ILE A 260 5.63 -5.55 -3.25
CA ILE A 260 4.43 -5.48 -4.09
C ILE A 260 3.32 -4.98 -3.18
N VAL A 261 2.69 -3.87 -3.53
CA VAL A 261 1.64 -3.26 -2.71
C VAL A 261 0.37 -3.08 -3.52
N TYR A 262 -0.76 -3.50 -2.97
CA TYR A 262 -2.07 -3.24 -3.55
C TYR A 262 -2.89 -2.38 -2.59
N LEU A 263 -3.20 -1.17 -3.04
CA LEU A 263 -3.88 -0.14 -2.26
C LEU A 263 -5.34 -0.07 -2.72
N LEU A 264 -6.22 -0.84 -2.08
CA LEU A 264 -7.65 -0.75 -2.34
C LEU A 264 -8.17 0.60 -1.82
N ARG A 265 -8.78 1.38 -2.71
CA ARG A 265 -9.42 2.66 -2.36
C ARG A 265 -10.92 2.62 -2.70
N PRO A 266 -11.76 3.37 -1.98
CA PRO A 266 -13.17 3.52 -2.34
C PRO A 266 -13.35 4.07 -3.76
N GLU A 267 -14.54 3.89 -4.31
CA GLU A 267 -14.95 4.56 -5.54
C GLU A 267 -14.81 6.08 -5.44
N MET A 268 -14.57 6.75 -6.57
CA MET A 268 -14.27 8.19 -6.58
C MET A 268 -15.38 9.05 -5.95
N ASP A 269 -16.64 8.62 -6.08
CA ASP A 269 -17.84 9.29 -5.60
C ASP A 269 -18.42 8.67 -4.32
N ALA A 270 -17.81 7.61 -3.78
CA ALA A 270 -18.24 7.03 -2.52
C ALA A 270 -18.06 8.05 -1.38
N GLU A 271 -19.10 8.24 -0.58
CA GLU A 271 -19.14 9.22 0.51
C GLU A 271 -18.97 8.55 1.87
N PHE A 272 -18.06 9.08 2.69
CA PHE A 272 -17.84 8.65 4.07
C PHE A 272 -17.44 9.84 4.93
N THR A 273 -17.70 9.75 6.23
CA THR A 273 -17.47 10.85 7.18
C THR A 273 -16.31 10.51 8.11
N ASP A 274 -15.36 11.44 8.24
CA ASP A 274 -14.22 11.28 9.15
C ASP A 274 -14.62 11.45 10.63
N ALA A 275 -13.64 11.35 11.53
CA ALA A 275 -13.87 11.44 12.97
C ALA A 275 -14.33 12.84 13.42
N GLU A 276 -14.02 13.86 12.63
CA GLU A 276 -14.34 15.27 12.85
C GLU A 276 -15.72 15.65 12.27
N GLY A 277 -16.41 14.73 11.59
CA GLY A 277 -17.72 14.96 11.01
C GLY A 277 -17.69 15.56 9.59
N VAL A 278 -16.52 15.59 8.94
CA VAL A 278 -16.39 16.04 7.55
C VAL A 278 -16.70 14.89 6.61
N THR A 279 -17.66 15.10 5.71
CA THR A 279 -17.95 14.14 4.64
C THR A 279 -16.99 14.33 3.48
N TRP A 280 -16.37 13.25 3.06
CA TRP A 280 -15.44 13.17 1.95
C TRP A 280 -15.99 12.30 0.84
N LYS A 281 -15.67 12.66 -0.41
CA LYS A 281 -15.69 11.70 -1.51
C LYS A 281 -14.37 10.94 -1.60
N GLY A 282 -14.39 9.70 -2.06
CA GLY A 282 -13.19 8.86 -2.18
C GLY A 282 -12.02 9.52 -2.94
N LEU A 283 -12.31 10.23 -4.03
CA LEU A 283 -11.30 10.98 -4.77
C LEU A 283 -10.75 12.18 -3.99
N GLU A 284 -11.62 12.92 -3.31
CA GLU A 284 -11.25 14.12 -2.55
C GLU A 284 -10.34 13.74 -1.37
N TRP A 285 -10.71 12.69 -0.63
CA TRP A 285 -9.90 12.15 0.45
C TRP A 285 -8.53 11.67 -0.03
N THR A 286 -8.50 10.89 -1.12
CA THR A 286 -7.24 10.40 -1.70
C THR A 286 -6.32 11.56 -2.10
N ASN A 287 -6.87 12.57 -2.77
CA ASN A 287 -6.12 13.76 -3.18
C ASN A 287 -5.62 14.57 -1.98
N LYS A 288 -6.46 14.74 -0.94
CA LYS A 288 -6.08 15.42 0.30
C LYS A 288 -4.90 14.72 0.97
N LYS A 289 -4.96 13.39 1.12
CA LYS A 289 -3.88 12.61 1.71
C LYS A 289 -2.58 12.71 0.88
N HIS A 290 -2.67 12.54 -0.44
CA HIS A 290 -1.52 12.70 -1.35
C HIS A 290 -0.91 14.09 -1.34
N ALA A 291 -1.71 15.14 -1.13
CA ALA A 291 -1.19 16.49 -0.96
C ALA A 291 -0.37 16.60 0.33
N VAL A 292 -0.86 16.06 1.44
CA VAL A 292 -0.13 16.04 2.72
C VAL A 292 1.17 15.25 2.62
N PHE A 293 1.17 14.08 1.96
CA PHE A 293 2.41 13.32 1.74
C PHE A 293 3.48 14.06 0.92
N ARG A 294 3.07 15.02 0.07
CA ARG A 294 3.98 15.82 -0.78
C ARG A 294 4.33 17.18 -0.18
N ALA A 295 3.70 17.54 0.92
CA ALA A 295 3.97 18.78 1.62
C ALA A 295 5.36 18.74 2.29
N ASP A 296 5.89 19.90 2.67
CA ASP A 296 7.16 19.96 3.40
C ASP A 296 7.01 19.39 4.83
N ALA A 297 8.13 19.20 5.53
CA ALA A 297 8.13 18.58 6.85
C ALA A 297 7.37 19.40 7.91
N GLU A 298 7.29 20.73 7.76
CA GLU A 298 6.56 21.60 8.69
C GLU A 298 5.05 21.44 8.47
N GLU A 299 4.61 21.43 7.21
CA GLU A 299 3.21 21.19 6.82
C GLU A 299 2.77 19.74 7.08
N GLN A 300 3.65 18.75 6.91
CA GLN A 300 3.38 17.36 7.31
C GLN A 300 3.21 17.20 8.83
N ALA A 301 3.92 18.01 9.62
CA ALA A 301 3.78 18.04 11.08
C ALA A 301 2.55 18.82 11.55
N LEU A 302 1.91 19.59 10.65
CA LEU A 302 0.70 20.35 10.93
C LEU A 302 -0.55 19.50 10.64
N GLY A 303 -1.20 19.04 11.71
CA GLY A 303 -2.49 18.36 11.68
C GLY A 303 -2.42 16.83 11.79
N THR A 304 -3.57 16.19 11.78
CA THR A 304 -3.71 14.73 11.99
C THR A 304 -3.81 13.96 10.68
N TYR A 305 -3.91 14.62 9.52
CA TYR A 305 -4.22 13.94 8.26
C TYR A 305 -3.18 12.93 7.83
N LEU A 306 -1.90 13.07 8.19
CA LEU A 306 -0.87 12.11 7.83
C LEU A 306 -0.86 10.89 8.77
N THR A 307 -1.12 11.13 10.06
CA THR A 307 -0.86 10.18 11.15
C THR A 307 -2.12 9.66 11.85
N GLY A 308 -3.27 10.27 11.60
CA GLY A 308 -4.52 10.06 12.33
C GLY A 308 -4.51 10.50 13.80
N ARG A 309 -3.46 11.20 14.28
CA ARG A 309 -3.28 11.55 15.71
C ARG A 309 -2.62 12.91 15.91
N ASP A 310 -3.10 13.67 16.91
CA ASP A 310 -2.49 14.92 17.35
C ASP A 310 -1.15 14.68 18.07
N GLY A 311 -0.14 15.51 17.80
CA GLY A 311 1.07 15.60 18.63
C GLY A 311 2.18 14.58 18.36
N ILE A 312 2.04 13.67 17.39
CA ILE A 312 3.15 12.79 16.96
C ILE A 312 4.11 13.61 16.10
N LYS A 313 5.30 13.90 16.65
CA LYS A 313 6.41 14.48 15.87
C LYS A 313 6.86 13.45 14.83
N ILE A 314 6.55 13.71 13.58
CA ILE A 314 7.12 12.98 12.44
C ILE A 314 8.61 13.30 12.43
N GLN A 315 9.46 12.28 12.51
CA GLN A 315 10.88 12.48 12.20
C GLN A 315 10.94 12.91 10.74
N SER A 316 11.32 14.17 10.50
CA SER A 316 11.49 14.68 9.14
C SER A 316 12.51 13.81 8.43
N ARG A 317 12.27 13.51 7.13
CA ARG A 317 13.39 13.15 6.25
C ARG A 317 14.42 14.27 6.41
N ALA A 318 15.62 13.94 6.87
CA ALA A 318 16.73 14.89 6.78
C ALA A 318 17.07 15.05 5.29
N TYR A 319 16.31 15.88 4.58
CA TYR A 319 16.77 16.49 3.34
C TYR A 319 17.90 17.45 3.73
N ASN A 320 19.09 16.91 3.96
CA ASN A 320 20.29 17.72 4.14
C ASN A 320 20.60 18.37 2.79
N ASP A 321 20.41 19.69 2.72
CA ASP A 321 21.03 20.62 1.78
C ASP A 321 21.31 20.09 0.36
N VAL A 322 20.26 19.92 -0.44
CA VAL A 322 20.43 19.92 -1.90
C VAL A 322 20.32 21.37 -2.36
N HIS A 323 21.45 21.93 -2.79
CA HIS A 323 21.53 23.27 -3.37
C HIS A 323 20.35 23.58 -4.28
N LEU A 324 19.51 24.54 -3.86
CA LEU A 324 18.63 25.31 -4.72
C LEU A 324 19.48 26.00 -5.78
N ARG A 325 19.74 25.32 -6.90
CA ARG A 325 20.20 25.99 -8.12
C ARG A 325 19.02 26.77 -8.66
N PHE A 326 18.96 28.05 -8.29
CA PHE A 326 18.16 29.04 -8.99
C PHE A 326 18.50 28.96 -10.48
N LEU A 327 17.54 28.54 -11.30
CA LEU A 327 17.61 28.75 -12.74
C LEU A 327 17.47 30.26 -13.01
N PRO A 328 18.23 30.82 -13.98
CA PRO A 328 18.23 32.24 -14.27
C PRO A 328 16.83 32.73 -14.67
N LYS A 329 16.47 33.93 -14.18
CA LYS A 329 15.22 34.64 -14.51
C LYS A 329 15.03 34.67 -16.03
N GLY A 330 14.01 33.98 -16.54
CA GLY A 330 13.67 34.01 -17.96
C GLY A 330 13.13 32.70 -18.56
N VAL A 331 13.10 31.58 -17.82
CA VAL A 331 12.46 30.35 -18.31
C VAL A 331 11.00 30.33 -17.89
N HIS A 332 10.10 30.50 -18.87
CA HIS A 332 8.67 30.37 -18.66
C HIS A 332 8.30 28.96 -18.19
N PHE A 333 7.52 28.88 -17.10
CA PHE A 333 6.80 27.69 -16.69
C PHE A 333 6.07 27.09 -17.89
N ARG A 334 6.46 25.88 -18.32
CA ARG A 334 5.48 24.94 -18.86
C ARG A 334 4.83 24.32 -17.63
N PRO A 335 3.50 24.45 -17.45
CA PRO A 335 2.79 23.68 -16.45
C PRO A 335 3.20 22.22 -16.64
N SER A 336 3.66 21.58 -15.58
CA SER A 336 3.83 20.13 -15.51
C SER A 336 2.60 19.51 -16.15
N MET A 337 2.79 18.85 -17.29
CA MET A 337 1.69 18.17 -17.95
C MET A 337 1.13 17.18 -16.92
N PRO A 338 -0.18 17.22 -16.60
CA PRO A 338 -0.82 16.04 -16.04
C PRO A 338 -0.51 14.91 -17.00
N ILE A 339 -0.24 13.70 -16.50
CA ILE A 339 -0.16 12.51 -17.35
C ILE A 339 -1.42 12.52 -18.22
N LYS A 340 -1.26 12.90 -19.49
CA LYS A 340 -2.35 13.07 -20.44
C LYS A 340 -2.77 11.67 -20.86
N PHE A 341 -3.63 11.03 -20.09
CA PHE A 341 -4.60 10.13 -20.70
C PHE A 341 -5.75 11.00 -21.21
N ARG A 342 -5.71 11.27 -22.52
CA ARG A 342 -6.89 11.72 -23.26
C ARG A 342 -7.95 10.64 -23.10
N ILE A 343 -8.87 10.84 -22.16
CA ILE A 343 -10.17 10.17 -22.18
C ILE A 343 -10.89 10.80 -23.37
N ASN A 344 -10.71 10.22 -24.55
CA ASN A 344 -11.66 10.44 -25.62
C ASN A 344 -12.90 9.61 -25.31
N GLN A 345 -14.02 10.32 -25.20
CA GLN A 345 -15.38 9.82 -25.06
C GLN A 345 -15.64 8.54 -25.87
N LEU A 346 -16.17 7.52 -25.19
CA LEU A 346 -17.20 6.61 -25.68
C LEU A 346 -18.12 6.24 -24.52
#